data_AF-A0A0G4E4R8-F1
#
_entry.id   AF-A0A0G4E4R8-F1
#
_cell.length_a   1.000
_cell.length_b   1.000
_cell.length_c   1.000
_cell.angle_alpha   90.00
_cell.angle_beta   90.00
_cell.angle_gamma   90.00
#
_symmetry.space_group_name_H-M   'P 1'
#
loop_
_entity.id
_entity.type
_entity.pdbx_description
1 polymer ?
#
loop_
_entity_poly.entity_id
_entity_poly.type
_entity_poly.pdbx_seq_one_letter_code
_entity_poly.pdbx_strand_id
1 'polypeptide(L)'
;MKLIHPIEVLQAALDKAVELGLITAPGDADGTNKALAALDSVLCTADTEQGEWVVREMENVYQPVKVEIPDEIPLPDSEVLFVDMALDPPRALHYKIERREIVCGAICFIGAAPDWAQDHVMAGHKAYQLPRTTVLAPGKRNLERYQTDIGQRWVEVIVGRTKFQPN
;
A
#
# COMPACT_ATOMS: atom_id res chain seq x y z
N MET A 1 -13.94 17.48 -34.95
CA MET A 1 -13.32 16.45 -34.10
C MET A 1 -12.73 17.17 -32.90
N LYS A 2 -13.05 16.76 -31.68
CA LYS A 2 -12.54 17.41 -30.47
C LYS A 2 -11.38 16.58 -29.95
N LEU A 3 -10.16 17.12 -30.04
CA LEU A 3 -8.94 16.49 -29.55
C LEU A 3 -8.81 16.77 -28.05
N ILE A 4 -8.30 15.79 -27.30
CA ILE A 4 -8.04 15.90 -25.86
C ILE A 4 -6.73 16.64 -25.64
N HIS A 5 -5.70 16.27 -26.39
CA HIS A 5 -4.39 16.91 -26.34
C HIS A 5 -4.29 18.10 -27.31
N PRO A 6 -3.47 19.11 -27.01
CA PRO A 6 -3.20 20.21 -27.93
C PRO A 6 -2.64 19.72 -29.26
N ILE A 7 -3.06 20.33 -30.36
CA ILE A 7 -2.73 19.87 -31.70
C ILE A 7 -1.22 19.94 -31.98
N GLU A 8 -0.52 20.89 -31.35
CA GLU A 8 0.92 21.08 -31.45
C GLU A 8 1.69 19.91 -30.81
N VAL A 9 1.16 19.36 -29.71
CA VAL A 9 1.75 18.19 -29.02
C VAL A 9 1.59 16.94 -29.89
N LEU A 10 0.40 16.78 -30.47
CA LEU A 10 0.11 15.65 -31.37
C LEU A 10 0.94 15.73 -32.66
N GLN A 11 1.13 16.93 -33.22
CA GLN A 11 2.00 17.14 -34.38
C GLN A 11 3.46 16.81 -34.06
N ALA A 12 3.99 17.30 -32.94
CA ALA A 12 5.36 17.00 -32.54
C ALA A 12 5.60 15.49 -32.33
N ALA A 13 4.64 14.79 -31.72
CA ALA A 13 4.72 13.35 -31.53
C ALA A 13 4.59 12.56 -32.85
N LEU A 14 3.74 13.01 -33.77
CA LEU A 14 3.63 12.45 -35.12
C LEU A 14 4.93 12.62 -35.90
N ASP A 15 5.50 13.83 -35.90
CA ASP A 15 6.78 14.13 -36.55
C ASP A 15 7.91 13.27 -35.98
N LYS A 16 7.93 13.09 -34.65
CA LYS A 16 8.92 12.22 -34.00
C LYS A 16 8.77 10.75 -34.38
N ALA A 17 7.54 10.26 -34.50
CA ALA A 17 7.28 8.89 -34.93
C ALA A 17 7.69 8.65 -36.39
N VAL A 18 7.53 9.65 -37.25
CA VAL A 18 8.04 9.63 -38.63
C VAL A 18 9.57 9.67 -38.65
N GLU A 19 10.22 10.53 -37.86
CA GLU A 19 11.68 10.62 -37.74
C GLU A 19 12.30 9.28 -37.29
N LEU A 20 11.65 8.59 -36.35
CA LEU A 20 12.07 7.29 -35.85
C LEU A 20 11.74 6.12 -36.81
N GLY A 21 11.08 6.40 -37.94
CA GLY A 21 10.69 5.39 -38.93
C GLY A 21 9.61 4.42 -38.45
N LEU A 22 8.87 4.78 -37.39
CA LEU A 22 7.80 3.95 -36.83
C LEU A 22 6.54 3.99 -37.70
N ILE A 23 6.30 5.14 -38.35
CA ILE A 23 5.19 5.37 -39.27
C ILE A 23 5.64 6.18 -40.48
N THR A 24 4.94 6.03 -41.59
CA THR A 24 5.15 6.83 -42.79
C THR A 24 4.39 8.16 -42.68
N ALA A 25 5.00 9.25 -43.16
CA ALA A 25 4.34 10.54 -43.19
C ALA A 25 3.05 10.49 -44.06
N PRO A 26 1.91 10.99 -43.56
CA PRO A 26 0.70 11.08 -44.37
C PRO A 26 0.91 12.07 -45.52
N GLY A 27 0.49 11.69 -46.73
CA GLY A 27 0.68 12.48 -47.95
C GLY A 27 -0.38 13.54 -48.22
N ASP A 28 -1.47 13.56 -47.46
CA ASP A 28 -2.59 14.49 -47.61
C ASP A 28 -3.14 15.00 -46.27
N ALA A 29 -3.87 16.11 -46.32
CA ALA A 29 -4.41 16.75 -45.12
C ALA A 29 -5.43 15.88 -44.38
N ASP A 30 -6.15 15.01 -45.09
CA ASP A 30 -7.10 14.06 -44.49
C ASP A 30 -6.37 12.96 -43.71
N GLY A 31 -5.28 12.42 -44.26
CA GLY A 31 -4.40 11.45 -43.63
C GLY A 31 -3.73 12.03 -42.37
N THR A 32 -3.28 13.28 -42.41
CA THR A 32 -2.73 13.95 -41.23
C THR A 32 -3.78 14.08 -40.12
N ASN A 33 -5.00 14.50 -40.44
CA ASN A 33 -6.07 14.61 -39.46
C ASN A 33 -6.44 13.26 -38.82
N LYS A 34 -6.45 12.18 -39.61
CA LYS A 34 -6.68 10.82 -39.11
C LYS A 34 -5.53 10.34 -38.21
N ALA A 35 -4.29 10.61 -38.59
CA ALA A 35 -3.12 10.24 -37.80
C ALA A 35 -3.10 10.97 -36.44
N LEU A 36 -3.44 12.27 -36.42
CA LEU A 36 -3.56 13.05 -35.19
C LEU A 36 -4.70 12.54 -34.29
N ALA A 37 -5.84 12.14 -34.87
CA ALA A 37 -6.95 11.54 -34.13
C ALA A 37 -6.56 10.21 -33.46
N ALA A 38 -5.88 9.35 -34.21
CA ALA A 38 -5.42 8.07 -33.72
C ALA A 38 -4.39 8.24 -32.59
N LEU A 39 -3.46 9.20 -32.77
CA LEU A 39 -2.45 9.51 -31.77
C LEU A 39 -3.06 10.06 -30.47
N ASP A 40 -4.03 10.95 -30.56
CA ASP A 40 -4.77 11.48 -29.40
C ASP A 40 -5.46 10.35 -28.61
N SER A 41 -6.07 9.40 -29.32
CA SER A 41 -6.70 8.23 -28.71
C SER A 41 -5.69 7.30 -28.03
N VAL A 42 -4.54 7.08 -28.66
CA VAL A 42 -3.47 6.23 -28.10
C VAL A 42 -2.88 6.87 -26.86
N LEU A 43 -2.57 8.17 -26.91
CA LEU A 43 -2.03 8.91 -25.75
C LEU A 43 -3.02 8.92 -24.59
N CYS A 44 -4.30 9.15 -24.85
CA CYS A 44 -5.33 9.08 -23.81
C CYS A 44 -5.42 7.69 -23.17
N THR A 45 -5.27 6.62 -23.96
CA THR A 45 -5.25 5.25 -23.43
C THR A 45 -4.00 5.00 -22.61
N ALA A 46 -2.83 5.43 -23.10
CA ALA A 46 -1.56 5.28 -22.42
C ALA A 46 -1.52 6.05 -21.09
N ASP A 47 -2.07 7.26 -21.02
CA ASP A 47 -2.17 8.04 -19.78
C ASP A 47 -3.10 7.36 -18.76
N THR A 48 -4.18 6.76 -19.24
CA THR A 48 -5.12 6.00 -18.38
C THR A 48 -4.44 4.74 -17.83
N GLU A 49 -3.77 3.97 -18.69
CA GLU A 49 -3.04 2.77 -18.30
C GLU A 49 -1.88 3.11 -17.37
N GLN A 50 -1.08 4.15 -17.66
CA GLN A 50 -0.02 4.61 -16.76
C GLN A 50 -0.59 5.05 -15.41
N GLY A 51 -1.73 5.75 -15.38
CA GLY A 51 -2.43 6.08 -14.15
C GLY A 51 -2.81 4.84 -13.34
N GLU A 52 -3.38 3.82 -13.98
CA GLU A 52 -3.72 2.55 -13.32
C GLU A 52 -2.49 1.77 -12.85
N TRP A 53 -1.40 1.78 -13.62
CA TRP A 53 -0.13 1.14 -13.25
C TRP A 53 0.51 1.82 -12.05
N VAL A 54 0.55 3.16 -12.01
CA VAL A 54 1.07 3.93 -10.87
C VAL A 54 0.22 3.68 -9.62
N VAL A 55 -1.10 3.62 -9.73
CA VAL A 55 -1.99 3.29 -8.61
C VAL A 55 -1.74 1.87 -8.11
N ARG A 56 -1.61 0.88 -9.00
CA ARG A 56 -1.32 -0.52 -8.62
C ARG A 56 0.08 -0.72 -8.05
N GLU A 57 1.08 0.01 -8.52
CA GLU A 57 2.42 -0.02 -7.91
C GLU A 57 2.40 0.63 -6.53
N MET A 58 1.73 1.77 -6.35
CA MET A 58 1.58 2.38 -5.03
C MET A 58 0.81 1.46 -4.08
N GLU A 59 -0.26 0.83 -4.52
CA GLU A 59 -1.00 -0.14 -3.71
C GLU A 59 -0.15 -1.36 -3.33
N ASN A 60 0.76 -1.84 -4.18
CA ASN A 60 1.61 -2.99 -3.85
C ASN A 60 2.82 -2.64 -2.97
N VAL A 61 3.35 -1.41 -3.06
CA VAL A 61 4.53 -0.97 -2.29
C VAL A 61 4.20 -0.71 -0.82
N TYR A 62 2.96 -0.31 -0.52
CA TYR A 62 2.57 0.09 0.84
C TYR A 62 1.76 -0.97 1.60
N GLN A 63 1.76 -2.21 1.14
CA GLN A 63 1.10 -3.31 1.86
C GLN A 63 2.05 -3.96 2.88
N PRO A 64 1.52 -4.50 3.99
CA PRO A 64 2.32 -5.30 4.90
C PRO A 64 2.99 -6.47 4.20
N VAL A 65 4.23 -6.77 4.57
CA VAL A 65 4.99 -7.89 4.00
C VAL A 65 4.41 -9.20 4.49
N LYS A 66 3.97 -10.05 3.57
CA LYS A 66 3.43 -11.38 3.90
C LYS A 66 4.58 -12.31 4.29
N VAL A 67 4.43 -12.95 5.45
CA VAL A 67 5.34 -13.95 6.02
C VAL A 67 4.51 -15.17 6.40
N GLU A 68 5.07 -16.37 6.28
CA GLU A 68 4.34 -17.61 6.57
C GLU A 68 4.40 -17.98 8.05
N ILE A 69 5.50 -17.64 8.72
CA ILE A 69 5.74 -17.92 10.14
C ILE A 69 6.35 -16.71 10.86
N PRO A 70 6.13 -16.54 12.17
CA PRO A 70 6.67 -15.41 12.93
C PRO A 70 8.20 -15.27 12.85
N ASP A 71 8.92 -16.38 12.74
CA ASP A 71 10.39 -16.43 12.75
C ASP A 71 11.01 -15.83 11.46
N GLU A 72 10.22 -15.57 10.41
CA GLU A 72 10.68 -14.86 9.21
C GLU A 72 10.78 -13.34 9.41
N ILE A 73 10.21 -12.82 10.50
CA ILE A 73 10.30 -11.39 10.83
C ILE A 73 11.72 -11.11 11.33
N PRO A 74 12.49 -10.22 10.68
CA PRO A 74 13.90 -9.96 11.01
C PRO A 74 14.04 -9.03 12.23
N LEU A 75 13.24 -9.27 13.26
CA LEU A 75 13.23 -8.57 14.54
C LEU A 75 12.96 -9.58 15.65
N PRO A 76 13.50 -9.37 16.86
CA PRO A 76 13.14 -10.21 17.98
C PRO A 76 11.64 -10.07 18.28
N ASP A 77 10.98 -11.15 18.71
CA ASP A 77 9.55 -11.14 19.08
C ASP A 77 9.20 -10.02 20.07
N SER A 78 10.16 -9.64 20.93
CA SER A 78 10.05 -8.54 21.90
C SER A 78 10.08 -7.15 21.30
N GLU A 79 10.15 -7.00 19.98
CA GLU A 79 10.08 -5.72 19.27
C GLU A 79 8.93 -5.71 18.26
N VAL A 80 8.17 -6.80 18.16
CA VAL A 80 7.06 -6.93 17.20
C VAL A 80 5.73 -6.84 17.94
N LEU A 81 4.89 -5.90 17.52
CA LEU A 81 3.51 -5.80 17.95
C LEU A 81 2.66 -6.74 17.10
N PHE A 82 2.27 -7.89 17.66
CA PHE A 82 1.32 -8.79 17.01
C PHE A 82 -0.12 -8.36 17.31
N VAL A 83 -0.93 -8.29 16.26
CA VAL A 83 -2.35 -7.90 16.30
C VAL A 83 -3.18 -9.01 15.67
N ASP A 84 -3.98 -9.71 16.47
CA ASP A 84 -4.90 -10.73 15.96
C ASP A 84 -6.17 -10.07 15.40
N MET A 85 -6.32 -10.13 14.08
CA MET A 85 -7.45 -9.51 13.39
C MET A 85 -8.76 -10.29 13.58
N ALA A 86 -8.71 -11.54 14.02
CA ALA A 86 -9.92 -12.30 14.39
C ALA A 86 -10.59 -11.74 15.65
N LEU A 87 -9.88 -10.96 16.46
CA LEU A 87 -10.40 -10.34 17.67
C LEU A 87 -11.06 -8.97 17.43
N ASP A 88 -11.11 -8.50 16.19
CA ASP A 88 -11.67 -7.21 15.80
C ASP A 88 -11.07 -6.05 16.63
N PRO A 89 -9.78 -5.75 16.46
CA PRO A 89 -9.09 -4.76 17.28
C PRO A 89 -9.76 -3.38 17.15
N PRO A 90 -9.97 -2.67 18.26
CA PRO A 90 -10.68 -1.40 18.25
C PRO A 90 -9.86 -0.34 17.51
N ARG A 91 -10.56 0.61 16.88
CA ARG A 91 -9.94 1.77 16.21
C ARG A 91 -9.02 2.59 17.13
N ALA A 92 -9.23 2.51 18.45
CA ALA A 92 -8.34 3.11 19.44
C ALA A 92 -6.90 2.56 19.37
N LEU A 93 -6.71 1.29 18.99
CA LEU A 93 -5.38 0.70 18.79
C LEU A 93 -4.62 1.39 17.65
N HIS A 94 -5.29 1.61 16.51
CA HIS A 94 -4.72 2.37 15.39
C HIS A 94 -4.21 3.75 15.83
N TYR A 95 -5.02 4.52 16.56
CA TYR A 95 -4.61 5.85 17.04
C TYR A 95 -3.42 5.82 18.00
N LYS A 96 -3.32 4.77 18.84
CA LYS A 96 -2.17 4.61 19.74
C LYS A 96 -0.88 4.31 18.97
N ILE A 97 -0.95 3.49 17.93
CA ILE A 97 0.19 3.20 17.05
C ILE A 97 0.61 4.48 16.32
N GLU A 98 -0.34 5.20 15.72
CA GLU A 98 -0.12 6.45 14.98
C GLU A 98 0.55 7.53 15.85
N ARG A 99 0.07 7.68 17.09
CA ARG A 99 0.63 8.63 18.08
C ARG A 99 1.94 8.16 18.72
N ARG A 100 2.47 7.00 18.31
CA ARG A 100 3.67 6.37 18.90
C ARG A 100 3.57 6.15 20.42
N GLU A 101 2.36 5.97 20.92
CA GLU A 101 2.10 5.62 22.32
C GLU A 101 2.49 4.16 22.60
N ILE A 102 2.55 3.33 21.54
CA ILE A 102 3.08 1.96 21.58
C ILE A 102 4.44 1.95 20.90
N VAL A 103 5.49 1.63 21.66
CA VAL A 103 6.85 1.51 21.14
C VAL A 103 7.07 0.08 20.64
N CYS A 104 7.19 -0.09 19.32
CA CYS A 104 7.54 -1.35 18.68
C CYS A 104 8.46 -1.08 17.47
N GLY A 105 9.30 -2.05 17.13
CA GLY A 105 10.15 -2.03 15.92
C GLY A 105 9.39 -2.44 14.66
N ALA A 106 8.33 -3.25 14.81
CA ALA A 106 7.41 -3.60 13.73
C ALA A 106 6.02 -3.96 14.24
N ILE A 107 5.05 -3.96 13.33
CA ILE A 107 3.68 -4.39 13.55
C ILE A 107 3.45 -5.65 12.70
N CYS A 108 2.79 -6.66 13.26
CA CYS A 108 2.47 -7.89 12.56
C CYS A 108 0.97 -8.21 12.72
N PHE A 109 0.25 -8.28 11.60
CA PHE A 109 -1.16 -8.62 11.58
C PHE A 109 -1.34 -10.13 11.38
N ILE A 110 -2.04 -10.80 12.29
CA ILE A 110 -2.42 -12.20 12.12
C ILE A 110 -3.79 -12.23 11.45
N GLY A 111 -3.84 -12.72 10.20
CA GLY A 111 -5.02 -12.67 9.35
C GLY A 111 -4.94 -11.57 8.29
N ALA A 112 -6.10 -11.16 7.75
CA ALA A 112 -6.14 -10.09 6.76
C ALA A 112 -5.76 -8.76 7.41
N ALA A 113 -4.74 -8.08 6.89
CA ALA A 113 -4.37 -6.76 7.36
C ALA A 113 -5.53 -5.78 7.11
N PRO A 114 -5.83 -4.87 8.05
CA PRO A 114 -6.85 -3.85 7.86
C PRO A 114 -6.35 -2.74 6.92
N ASP A 115 -7.26 -1.97 6.33
CA ASP A 115 -6.92 -0.90 5.37
C ASP A 115 -5.92 0.12 5.96
N TRP A 116 -6.06 0.44 7.25
CA TRP A 116 -5.15 1.37 7.95
C TRP A 116 -3.73 0.83 8.16
N ALA A 117 -3.48 -0.46 7.91
CA ALA A 117 -2.12 -0.99 7.93
C ALA A 117 -1.24 -0.32 6.86
N GLN A 118 -1.85 0.04 5.71
CA GLN A 118 -1.17 0.76 4.64
C GLN A 118 -0.69 2.13 5.11
N ASP A 119 -1.50 2.84 5.88
CA ASP A 119 -1.14 4.16 6.44
C ASP A 119 0.11 4.07 7.32
N HIS A 120 0.25 2.98 8.09
CA HIS A 120 1.45 2.74 8.89
C HIS A 120 2.68 2.43 8.04
N VAL A 121 2.55 1.62 6.98
CA VAL A 121 3.66 1.36 6.05
C VAL A 121 4.10 2.65 5.37
N MET A 122 3.16 3.47 4.91
CA MET A 122 3.43 4.79 4.34
C MET A 122 4.13 5.73 5.33
N ALA A 123 3.77 5.69 6.61
CA ALA A 123 4.42 6.44 7.67
C ALA A 123 5.82 5.90 8.04
N GLY A 124 6.29 4.84 7.36
CA GLY A 124 7.61 4.25 7.53
C GLY A 124 7.69 3.16 8.61
N HIS A 125 6.56 2.67 9.11
CA HIS A 125 6.55 1.53 10.01
C HIS A 125 6.79 0.23 9.24
N LYS A 126 7.56 -0.68 9.83
CA LYS A 126 7.67 -2.05 9.33
C LYS A 126 6.39 -2.79 9.67
N ALA A 127 5.63 -3.19 8.65
CA ALA A 127 4.41 -3.99 8.84
C ALA A 127 4.56 -5.36 8.17
N TYR A 128 4.10 -6.40 8.85
CA TYR A 128 4.08 -7.77 8.41
C TYR A 128 2.68 -8.35 8.50
N GLN A 129 2.42 -9.42 7.74
CA GLN A 129 1.16 -10.14 7.76
C GLN A 129 1.43 -11.64 7.84
N LEU A 130 0.78 -12.30 8.82
CA LEU A 130 0.78 -13.74 9.01
C LEU A 130 -0.54 -14.37 8.57
N PRO A 131 -0.57 -15.65 8.18
CA PRO A 131 -1.80 -16.38 7.92
C PRO A 131 -2.75 -16.37 9.13
N ARG A 132 -4.06 -16.34 8.89
CA ARG A 132 -5.08 -16.39 9.96
C ARG A 132 -4.98 -17.63 10.85
N THR A 133 -4.44 -18.72 10.33
CA THR A 133 -4.24 -19.98 11.05
C THR A 133 -3.05 -19.96 11.99
N THR A 134 -2.27 -18.87 12.03
CA THR A 134 -1.08 -18.76 12.85
C THR A 134 -1.46 -18.67 14.32
N VAL A 135 -0.95 -19.62 15.11
CA VAL A 135 -1.09 -19.63 16.56
C VAL A 135 0.24 -19.24 17.19
N LEU A 136 0.25 -18.13 17.93
CA LEU A 136 1.45 -17.72 18.66
C LEU A 136 1.68 -18.64 19.87
N ALA A 137 2.95 -19.00 20.10
CA ALA A 137 3.34 -19.81 21.25
C ALA A 137 2.98 -19.11 22.58
N PRO A 138 2.60 -19.86 23.63
CA PRO A 138 2.37 -19.32 24.96
C PRO A 138 3.60 -18.54 25.46
N GLY A 139 3.39 -17.36 26.05
CA GLY A 139 4.48 -16.46 26.46
C GLY A 139 4.93 -15.44 25.41
N LYS A 140 4.54 -15.61 24.14
CA LYS A 140 4.60 -14.57 23.11
C LYS A 140 3.36 -13.64 23.13
N ARG A 141 2.43 -13.92 24.04
CA ARG A 141 1.12 -13.24 24.20
C ARG A 141 1.08 -12.47 25.51
N ASN A 142 0.97 -11.14 25.46
CA ASN A 142 0.55 -10.34 26.60
C ASN A 142 -0.86 -9.80 26.32
N LEU A 143 -1.77 -10.03 27.26
CA LEU A 143 -3.17 -9.61 27.17
C LEU A 143 -3.33 -8.28 27.91
N GLU A 144 -3.67 -7.21 27.19
CA GLU A 144 -4.13 -5.97 27.81
C GLU A 144 -5.66 -5.86 27.73
N ARG A 145 -6.26 -5.32 28.79
CA ARG A 145 -7.70 -5.06 28.83
C ARG A 145 -7.97 -3.74 28.12
N TYR A 146 -8.88 -3.78 27.15
CA TYR A 146 -9.36 -2.58 26.46
C TYR A 146 -10.79 -2.29 26.85
N GLN A 147 -11.10 -1.01 27.04
CA GLN A 147 -12.46 -0.55 27.24
C GLN A 147 -13.00 -0.12 25.87
N THR A 148 -14.02 -0.82 25.38
CA THR A 148 -14.71 -0.48 24.13
C THR A 148 -16.10 0.08 24.46
N ASP A 149 -16.74 0.66 23.44
CA ASP A 149 -18.09 1.26 23.53
C ASP A 149 -19.18 0.23 23.92
N ILE A 150 -18.82 -1.06 23.91
CA ILE A 150 -19.69 -2.20 24.20
C ILE A 150 -19.25 -2.95 25.49
N GLY A 151 -18.31 -2.39 26.26
CA GLY A 151 -17.82 -2.95 27.53
C GLY A 151 -16.30 -3.19 27.56
N GLN A 152 -15.80 -3.82 28.63
CA GLN A 152 -14.40 -4.26 28.66
C GLN A 152 -14.23 -5.49 27.76
N ARG A 153 -13.41 -5.37 26.71
CA ARG A 153 -13.02 -6.48 25.83
C ARG A 153 -11.53 -6.71 25.94
N TRP A 154 -11.15 -7.98 25.89
CA TRP A 154 -9.74 -8.39 25.82
C TRP A 154 -9.31 -8.20 24.37
N VAL A 155 -8.44 -7.23 24.12
CA VAL A 155 -7.83 -7.04 22.80
C VAL A 155 -6.38 -7.47 22.97
N GLU A 156 -5.97 -8.47 22.20
CA GLU A 156 -4.60 -8.96 22.18
C GLU A 156 -3.71 -7.86 21.62
N VAL A 157 -2.98 -7.17 22.49
CA VAL A 157 -2.01 -6.14 22.12
C VAL A 157 -0.68 -6.57 22.72
N ILE A 158 0.17 -7.11 21.85
CA ILE A 158 1.44 -7.68 22.25
C ILE A 158 2.48 -6.57 22.28
N VAL A 159 2.85 -6.10 23.47
CA VAL A 159 3.99 -5.18 23.62
C VAL A 159 5.23 -5.96 24.01
N GLY A 160 6.21 -5.87 23.13
CA GLY A 160 7.62 -5.82 23.46
C GLY A 160 7.94 -4.75 24.50
N ARG A 161 8.01 -5.13 25.78
CA ARG A 161 8.64 -4.28 26.80
C ARG A 161 10.14 -4.21 26.50
N THR A 162 10.63 -3.12 25.91
CA THR A 162 12.04 -2.75 26.06
C THR A 162 12.26 -2.17 27.46
N LYS A 163 12.70 -3.05 28.37
CA LYS A 163 13.40 -2.87 29.66
C LYS A 163 13.33 -1.49 30.38
N PHE A 164 12.68 -1.53 31.56
CA PHE A 164 13.01 -0.87 32.84
C PHE A 164 12.99 0.68 33.01
N GLN A 165 12.20 1.10 34.02
CA GLN A 165 12.00 2.44 34.64
C GLN A 165 13.21 2.92 35.47
N PRO A 166 13.33 4.22 35.86
CA PRO A 166 12.64 4.75 37.05
C PRO A 166 12.12 6.20 36.95
N ASN A 167 10.87 6.42 37.39
CA ASN A 167 10.51 7.22 38.57
C ASN A 167 9.03 6.99 38.93
#